data_AF-A0A6J6RDQ8-F1
#
_entry.id   AF-A0A6J6RDQ8-F1
#
_cell.length_a   1.000
_cell.length_b   1.000
_cell.length_c   1.000
_cell.angle_alpha   90.00
_cell.angle_beta   90.00
_cell.angle_gamma   90.00
#
_symmetry.space_group_name_H-M   'P 1'
#
loop_
_entity.id
_entity.type
_entity.pdbx_description
1 polymer ?
#
loop_
_entity_poly.entity_id
_entity_poly.type
_entity_poly.pdbx_seq_one_letter_code
_entity_poly.pdbx_strand_id
1 'polypeptide(L)'
;MSDEARHVAFGVLSLKEVYEGMDDREIKDRQEFAFEAAVRMRDRFLSQEVWERMGIDARQVLPIVINDPTRAVFQQMLFSKIVPNCKKLGLLDRNDAWLRRRFQEMNVIQFEDWEGTGEEYLKFELGKDAPSPIAG
;
A
#
# COMPACT_ATOMS: atom_id res chain seq x y z
N MET A 1 -1.25 8.00 14.79
CA MET A 1 -1.22 6.81 13.89
C MET A 1 -2.22 5.71 14.26
N SER A 2 -2.68 5.60 15.52
CA SER A 2 -3.67 4.58 15.91
C SER A 2 -4.99 4.64 15.11
N ASP A 3 -5.49 5.83 14.79
CA ASP A 3 -6.77 5.98 14.08
C ASP A 3 -6.69 5.53 12.61
N GLU A 4 -5.61 5.85 11.90
CA GLU A 4 -5.40 5.37 10.53
C GLU A 4 -5.21 3.86 10.46
N ALA A 5 -4.52 3.27 11.45
CA ALA A 5 -4.39 1.82 11.53
C ALA A 5 -5.76 1.14 11.74
N ARG A 6 -6.63 1.73 12.55
CA ARG A 6 -8.01 1.26 12.76
C ARG A 6 -8.85 1.40 11.49
N HIS A 7 -8.72 2.51 10.76
CA HIS A 7 -9.42 2.71 9.49
C HIS A 7 -9.01 1.65 8.46
N VAL A 8 -7.72 1.37 8.35
CA VAL A 8 -7.21 0.34 7.42
C VAL A 8 -7.69 -1.06 7.85
N ALA A 9 -7.62 -1.40 9.14
CA ALA A 9 -8.10 -2.68 9.64
C ALA A 9 -9.59 -2.89 9.37
N PHE A 10 -10.41 -1.87 9.66
CA PHE A 10 -11.84 -1.88 9.35
C PHE A 10 -12.10 -2.06 7.85
N GLY A 11 -11.37 -1.32 7.00
CA GLY A 11 -11.48 -1.43 5.56
C GLY A 11 -11.12 -2.84 5.05
N VAL A 12 -10.05 -3.45 5.55
CA VAL A 12 -9.67 -4.81 5.17
C VAL A 12 -10.73 -5.83 5.57
N LEU A 13 -11.25 -5.76 6.80
CA LEU A 13 -12.27 -6.69 7.28
C LEU A 13 -13.59 -6.57 6.51
N SER A 14 -14.09 -5.34 6.36
CA SER A 14 -15.37 -5.09 5.67
C SER A 14 -15.32 -5.41 4.18
N LEU A 15 -14.23 -5.08 3.49
CA LEU A 15 -14.11 -5.35 2.05
C LEU A 15 -13.87 -6.82 1.74
N LYS A 16 -13.20 -7.57 2.64
CA LYS A 16 -12.92 -8.98 2.40
C LYS A 16 -14.20 -9.80 2.22
N GLU A 17 -15.17 -9.64 3.12
CA GLU A 17 -16.46 -10.32 3.04
C GLU A 17 -17.22 -9.97 1.76
N VAL A 18 -17.15 -8.70 1.35
CA VAL A 18 -17.78 -8.23 0.10
C VAL A 18 -17.11 -8.84 -1.12
N TYR A 19 -15.78 -8.88 -1.17
CA TYR A 19 -15.01 -9.36 -2.31
C TYR A 19 -15.11 -10.89 -2.50
N GLU A 20 -15.34 -11.65 -1.43
CA GLU A 20 -15.61 -13.08 -1.51
C GLU A 20 -16.88 -13.40 -2.32
N GLY A 21 -17.86 -12.50 -2.33
CA GLY A 21 -19.10 -12.63 -3.11
C GLY A 21 -19.07 -12.03 -4.52
N MET A 22 -17.98 -11.35 -4.90
CA MET A 22 -17.88 -10.64 -6.19
C MET A 22 -17.41 -11.54 -7.33
N ASP A 23 -17.94 -11.27 -8.53
CA ASP A 23 -17.49 -11.95 -9.75
C ASP A 23 -16.11 -11.46 -10.21
N ASP A 24 -15.51 -12.17 -11.17
CA ASP A 24 -14.17 -11.85 -11.67
C ASP A 24 -14.09 -10.47 -12.34
N ARG A 25 -15.18 -10.01 -12.98
CA ARG A 25 -15.25 -8.70 -13.61
C ARG A 25 -15.27 -7.60 -12.55
N GLU A 26 -16.08 -7.75 -11.51
CA GLU A 26 -16.12 -6.81 -10.40
C GLU A 26 -14.78 -6.73 -9.68
N ILE A 27 -14.15 -7.89 -9.39
CA ILE A 27 -12.81 -7.94 -8.81
C ILE A 27 -11.79 -7.29 -9.73
N LYS A 28 -11.92 -7.45 -11.05
CA LYS A 28 -11.04 -6.80 -12.02
C LYS A 28 -11.09 -5.29 -11.90
N ASP A 29 -12.27 -4.70 -11.78
CA ASP A 29 -12.43 -3.26 -11.57
C ASP A 29 -11.72 -2.80 -10.28
N ARG A 30 -11.75 -3.60 -9.20
CA ARG A 30 -11.08 -3.28 -7.93
C ARG A 30 -9.56 -3.41 -8.04
N GLN A 31 -9.07 -4.40 -8.79
CA GLN A 31 -7.65 -4.54 -9.08
C GLN A 31 -7.12 -3.34 -9.87
N GLU A 32 -7.83 -2.93 -10.92
CA GLU A 32 -7.47 -1.77 -11.74
C GLU A 32 -7.49 -0.49 -10.91
N PHE A 33 -8.55 -0.26 -10.13
CA PHE A 33 -8.64 0.87 -9.22
C PHE A 33 -7.48 0.90 -8.22
N ALA A 34 -7.19 -0.22 -7.56
CA ALA A 34 -6.11 -0.30 -6.59
C ALA A 34 -4.74 -0.01 -7.23
N PHE A 35 -4.50 -0.53 -8.44
CA PHE A 35 -3.28 -0.27 -9.18
C PHE A 35 -3.14 1.22 -9.57
N GLU A 36 -4.19 1.81 -10.13
CA GLU A 36 -4.18 3.23 -10.49
C GLU A 36 -3.95 4.14 -9.28
N ALA A 37 -4.62 3.85 -8.17
CA ALA A 37 -4.44 4.59 -6.92
C ALA A 37 -2.99 4.51 -6.44
N ALA A 38 -2.36 3.34 -6.54
CA ALA A 38 -0.99 3.13 -6.12
C ALA A 38 0.03 3.88 -7.02
N VAL A 39 -0.20 3.92 -8.34
CA VAL A 39 0.59 4.74 -9.28
C VAL A 39 0.44 6.22 -8.99
N ARG A 40 -0.79 6.71 -8.81
CA ARG A 40 -1.05 8.13 -8.47
C ARG A 40 -0.39 8.53 -7.14
N MET A 41 -0.45 7.66 -6.14
CA MET A 41 0.21 7.90 -4.85
C MET A 41 1.73 8.02 -5.02
N ARG A 42 2.37 7.12 -5.78
CA ARG A 42 3.82 7.21 -6.10
C ARG A 42 4.15 8.55 -6.75
N ASP A 43 3.39 8.93 -7.78
CA ASP A 43 3.68 10.13 -8.58
C ASP A 43 3.44 11.43 -7.79
N ARG A 44 2.52 11.42 -6.80
CA ARG A 44 2.24 12.56 -5.92
C ARG A 44 3.47 13.02 -5.15
N PHE A 45 4.40 12.12 -4.82
CA PHE A 45 5.65 12.43 -4.11
C PHE A 45 6.70 13.13 -4.99
N LEU A 46 6.48 13.26 -6.29
CA LEU A 46 7.34 14.08 -7.16
C LEU A 46 7.15 15.59 -6.91
N SER A 47 6.04 15.97 -6.28
CA SER A 47 5.76 17.35 -5.82
C SER A 47 5.90 18.41 -6.91
N GLN A 48 5.51 18.07 -8.15
CA GLN A 48 5.63 18.94 -9.33
C GLN A 48 5.05 20.35 -9.08
N GLU A 49 3.85 20.44 -8.52
CA GLU A 49 3.22 21.71 -8.17
C GLU A 49 4.01 22.55 -7.17
N VAL A 50 4.76 21.92 -6.26
CA VAL A 50 5.58 22.64 -5.26
C VAL A 50 6.75 23.31 -5.96
N TRP A 51 7.43 22.59 -6.86
CA TRP A 51 8.52 23.15 -7.67
C TRP A 51 8.04 24.34 -8.50
N GLU A 52 6.91 24.19 -9.19
CA GLU A 52 6.30 25.24 -9.99
C GLU A 52 5.95 26.47 -9.14
N ARG A 53 5.32 26.28 -7.97
CA ARG A 53 5.01 27.38 -7.04
C ARG A 53 6.25 28.08 -6.48
N MET A 54 7.38 27.39 -6.41
CA MET A 54 8.68 27.96 -6.01
C MET A 54 9.43 28.63 -7.19
N GLY A 55 8.84 28.69 -8.38
CA GLY A 55 9.45 29.30 -9.56
C GLY A 55 10.49 28.40 -10.24
N ILE A 56 10.47 27.10 -9.97
CA ILE A 56 11.40 26.12 -10.54
C ILE A 56 10.66 25.28 -11.59
N ASP A 57 11.22 25.17 -12.80
CA ASP A 57 10.66 24.31 -13.85
C ASP A 57 10.77 22.83 -13.43
N ALA A 58 9.63 22.20 -13.14
CA ALA A 58 9.56 20.81 -12.74
C ALA A 58 10.22 19.88 -13.77
N ARG A 59 10.23 20.22 -15.06
CA ARG A 59 10.86 19.40 -16.12
C ARG A 59 12.37 19.31 -15.97
N GLN A 60 13.00 20.28 -15.33
CA GLN A 60 14.44 20.27 -15.03
C GLN A 60 14.76 19.46 -13.77
N VAL A 61 13.85 19.45 -12.80
CA VAL A 61 14.04 18.78 -11.50
C VAL A 61 13.67 17.30 -11.55
N LEU A 62 12.60 16.95 -12.27
CA LEU A 62 12.08 15.59 -12.34
C LEU A 62 13.14 14.56 -12.75
N PRO A 63 13.96 14.78 -13.79
CA PRO A 63 15.01 13.83 -14.15
C PRO A 63 16.03 13.60 -13.03
N ILE A 64 16.35 14.63 -12.25
CA ILE A 64 17.28 14.53 -11.11
C ILE A 64 16.65 13.70 -10.00
N VAL A 65 15.40 13.99 -9.66
CA VAL A 65 14.66 13.31 -8.58
C VAL A 65 14.36 11.84 -8.91
N ILE A 66 14.02 11.54 -10.17
CA ILE A 66 13.71 10.17 -10.62
C ILE A 66 14.96 9.29 -10.65
N ASN A 67 16.12 9.87 -10.99
CA ASN A 67 17.38 9.12 -11.06
C ASN A 67 18.11 9.00 -9.71
N ASP A 68 17.58 9.61 -8.64
CA ASP A 68 18.13 9.47 -7.28
C ASP A 68 17.85 8.06 -6.72
N PRO A 69 18.88 7.24 -6.44
CA PRO A 69 18.72 5.88 -5.91
C PRO A 69 18.00 5.85 -4.55
N THR A 70 18.16 6.87 -3.71
CA THR A 70 17.47 6.97 -2.42
C THR A 70 15.97 7.17 -2.62
N ARG A 71 15.57 7.83 -3.71
CA ARG A 71 14.16 8.01 -4.08
C ARG A 71 13.51 6.69 -4.49
N ALA A 72 14.23 5.82 -5.20
CA ALA A 72 13.71 4.52 -5.59
C ALA A 72 13.34 3.66 -4.37
N VAL A 73 14.23 3.62 -3.37
CA VAL A 73 13.98 2.91 -2.10
C VAL A 73 12.79 3.53 -1.34
N PHE A 74 12.75 4.85 -1.23
CA PHE A 74 11.64 5.55 -0.57
C PHE A 74 10.29 5.29 -1.25
N GLN A 75 10.25 5.32 -2.58
CA GLN A 75 9.03 5.03 -3.34
C GLN A 75 8.55 3.60 -3.13
N GLN A 76 9.47 2.63 -3.08
CA GLN A 76 9.13 1.24 -2.76
C GLN A 76 8.53 1.12 -1.35
N MET A 77 9.09 1.81 -0.35
CA MET A 77 8.57 1.76 1.03
C MET A 77 7.11 2.22 1.16
N LEU A 78 6.61 3.08 0.26
CA LEU A 78 5.18 3.47 0.23
C LEU A 78 4.24 2.27 0.02
N PHE A 79 4.74 1.20 -0.60
CA PHE A 79 3.97 -0.01 -0.91
C PHE A 79 4.05 -1.09 0.17
N SER A 80 4.89 -0.88 1.21
CA SER A 80 5.12 -1.84 2.30
C SER A 80 3.86 -2.26 3.04
N LYS A 81 2.81 -1.42 3.04
CA LYS A 81 1.49 -1.74 3.61
C LYS A 81 0.41 -1.99 2.56
N ILE A 82 0.59 -1.48 1.34
CA ILE A 82 -0.39 -1.64 0.26
C ILE A 82 -0.39 -3.07 -0.25
N VAL A 83 0.77 -3.61 -0.59
CA VAL A 83 0.88 -4.96 -1.20
C VAL A 83 0.37 -6.05 -0.25
N PRO A 84 0.74 -6.08 1.05
CA PRO A 84 0.12 -6.99 2.02
C PRO A 84 -1.40 -6.87 2.11
N ASN A 85 -1.94 -5.65 2.12
CA ASN A 85 -3.40 -5.46 2.25
C ASN A 85 -4.13 -5.91 0.97
N CYS A 86 -3.57 -5.66 -0.22
CA CYS A 86 -4.10 -6.22 -1.47
C CYS A 86 -4.07 -7.76 -1.47
N LYS A 87 -3.03 -8.38 -0.90
CA LYS A 87 -2.95 -9.84 -0.73
C LYS A 87 -4.05 -10.35 0.20
N LYS A 88 -4.23 -9.71 1.36
CA LYS A 88 -5.27 -10.07 2.35
C LYS A 88 -6.69 -9.97 1.81
N LEU A 89 -6.92 -9.02 0.90
CA LEU A 89 -8.19 -8.84 0.19
C LEU A 89 -8.37 -9.82 -0.98
N GLY A 90 -7.43 -10.75 -1.22
CA GLY A 90 -7.50 -11.72 -2.31
C GLY A 90 -7.26 -11.14 -3.71
N LEU A 91 -6.80 -9.88 -3.80
CA LEU A 91 -6.68 -9.19 -5.08
C LEU A 91 -5.44 -9.60 -5.89
N LEU A 92 -4.40 -10.15 -5.25
CA LEU A 92 -3.15 -10.47 -5.95
C LEU A 92 -3.26 -11.68 -6.88
N ASP A 93 -4.01 -12.70 -6.48
CA ASP A 93 -3.99 -14.01 -7.14
C ASP A 93 -5.20 -14.24 -8.07
N ARG A 94 -6.28 -13.47 -7.90
CA ARG A 94 -7.47 -13.48 -8.79
C ARG A 94 -7.15 -12.92 -10.18
N ASN A 95 -7.98 -13.24 -11.16
CA ASN A 95 -7.88 -12.77 -12.55
C ASN A 95 -6.49 -13.00 -13.16
N ASP A 96 -6.04 -14.26 -13.13
CA ASP A 96 -4.72 -14.67 -13.63
C ASP A 96 -3.58 -13.82 -13.03
N ALA A 97 -3.65 -13.58 -11.71
CA ALA A 97 -2.68 -12.80 -10.97
C ALA A 97 -2.32 -11.43 -11.60
N TRP A 98 -3.28 -10.77 -12.26
CA TRP A 98 -3.03 -9.53 -12.99
C TRP A 98 -2.40 -8.45 -12.10
N LEU A 99 -2.97 -8.22 -10.91
CA LEU A 99 -2.46 -7.18 -10.00
C LEU A 99 -1.05 -7.51 -9.48
N ARG A 100 -0.78 -8.78 -9.17
CA ARG A 100 0.54 -9.27 -8.79
C ARG A 100 1.59 -8.97 -9.87
N ARG A 101 1.28 -9.24 -11.15
CA ARG A 101 2.18 -8.92 -12.27
C ARG A 101 2.44 -7.41 -12.39
N ARG A 102 1.40 -6.58 -12.21
CA ARG A 102 1.57 -5.12 -12.20
C ARG A 102 2.49 -4.63 -11.05
N PHE A 103 2.36 -5.20 -9.86
CA PHE A 103 3.26 -4.89 -8.74
C PHE A 103 4.68 -5.45 -8.91
N GLN A 104 4.85 -6.57 -9.63
CA GLN A 104 6.17 -7.05 -10.05
C GLN A 104 6.86 -6.06 -10.98
N GLU A 105 6.15 -5.56 -12.00
CA GLU A 105 6.69 -4.55 -12.93
C GLU A 105 7.06 -3.24 -12.22
N MET A 106 6.37 -2.90 -11.12
CA MET A 106 6.70 -1.76 -10.28
C MET A 106 7.87 -2.01 -9.30
N ASN A 107 8.40 -3.24 -9.23
CA ASN A 107 9.41 -3.65 -8.25
C ASN A 107 8.98 -3.42 -6.80
N VAL A 108 7.72 -3.72 -6.48
CA VAL A 108 7.16 -3.61 -5.11
C VAL A 108 6.58 -4.90 -4.57
N ILE A 109 6.57 -5.99 -5.36
CA ILE A 109 5.97 -7.25 -4.95
C ILE A 109 6.65 -7.89 -3.72
N GLN A 110 7.92 -7.58 -3.47
CA GLN A 110 8.71 -8.10 -2.35
C GLN A 110 8.10 -7.83 -0.96
N PHE A 111 7.17 -6.89 -0.88
CA PHE A 111 6.45 -6.59 0.35
C PHE A 111 5.27 -7.52 0.60
N GLU A 112 4.90 -8.44 -0.29
CA GLU A 112 3.65 -9.19 -0.19
C GLU A 112 3.49 -10.04 1.09
N ASP A 113 4.60 -10.45 1.68
CA ASP A 113 4.64 -11.25 2.91
C ASP A 113 4.96 -10.42 4.16
N TRP A 114 5.05 -9.10 4.03
CA TRP A 114 5.25 -8.21 5.16
C TRP A 114 3.95 -8.04 5.95
N GLU A 115 4.09 -7.65 7.22
CA GLU A 115 2.93 -7.40 8.08
C GLU A 115 2.11 -6.22 7.55
N GLY A 116 0.90 -6.50 7.10
CA GLY A 116 -0.08 -5.47 6.77
C GLY A 116 -0.56 -4.73 8.02
N THR A 117 -1.06 -3.51 7.83
CA THR A 117 -1.43 -2.60 8.94
C THR A 117 -2.41 -3.20 9.95
N GLY A 118 -3.35 -4.04 9.50
CA GLY A 118 -4.31 -4.70 10.40
C GLY A 118 -3.71 -5.69 11.39
N GLU A 119 -2.66 -6.43 10.99
CA GLU A 119 -1.96 -7.37 11.89
C GLU A 119 -1.13 -6.63 12.94
N GLU A 120 -0.50 -5.53 12.55
CA GLU A 120 0.24 -4.66 13.46
C GLU A 120 -0.69 -4.05 14.51
N TYR A 121 -1.90 -3.63 14.12
CA TYR A 121 -2.93 -3.16 15.05
C TYR A 121 -3.40 -4.27 16.00
N LEU A 122 -3.72 -5.46 15.48
CA LEU A 122 -4.15 -6.60 16.30
C LEU A 122 -3.09 -6.96 17.35
N LYS A 123 -1.81 -7.01 16.97
CA LYS A 123 -0.70 -7.26 17.90
C LYS A 123 -0.56 -6.14 18.94
N PHE A 124 -0.73 -4.89 18.54
CA PHE A 124 -0.65 -3.75 19.44
C PHE A 124 -1.78 -3.74 20.47
N GLU A 125 -3.01 -4.09 20.09
CA GLU A 125 -4.14 -4.23 21.01
C GLU A 125 -3.99 -5.45 21.92
N LEU A 126 -3.61 -6.62 21.38
CA LEU A 126 -3.31 -7.83 22.17
C LEU A 126 -2.18 -7.60 23.19
N GLY A 127 -1.19 -6.77 22.86
CA GLY A 127 -0.10 -6.40 23.75
C GLY A 127 -0.50 -5.45 24.89
N LYS A 128 -1.61 -4.71 24.76
CA LYS A 128 -2.16 -3.88 25.85
C LYS A 128 -2.91 -4.69 26.91
N ASP A 129 -3.52 -5.80 26.51
CA ASP A 129 -4.28 -6.69 27.38
C ASP A 129 -3.42 -7.81 28.00
N ALA A 130 -2.13 -7.89 27.66
CA ALA A 130 -1.22 -8.85 28.27
C ALA A 130 -0.93 -8.44 29.74
N PRO A 131 -1.23 -9.31 30.74
CA PRO A 131 -0.88 -9.01 32.12
C PRO A 131 0.63 -8.82 32.23
N SER A 132 1.05 -7.74 32.89
CA SER A 132 2.46 -7.48 33.18
C SER A 132 3.05 -8.72 33.87
N PRO A 133 4.23 -9.23 33.46
CA PRO A 133 4.84 -10.35 34.16
C PRO A 133 4.96 -9.97 35.63
N ILE A 134 4.33 -10.77 36.48
CA ILE A 134 4.46 -10.64 37.93
C ILE A 134 5.93 -10.90 38.21
N ALA A 135 6.67 -9.84 38.52
CA ALA A 135 8.04 -9.96 39.01
C ALA A 135 7.96 -10.74 40.34
N GLY A 136 8.38 -11.99 40.29
CA GLY A 136 8.65 -12.82 41.47
C GLY A 136 10.06 -12.61 41.99
#